data_AF-N9MPX6-F1
#
_entry.id   AF-N9MPX6-F1
#
_cell.length_a   1.000
_cell.length_b   1.000
_cell.length_c   1.000
_cell.angle_alpha   90.00
_cell.angle_beta   90.00
_cell.angle_gamma   90.00
#
_symmetry.space_group_name_H-M   'P 1'
#
loop_
_entity.id
_entity.type
_entity.pdbx_description
1 polymer ?
#
loop_
_entity_poly.entity_id
_entity_poly.type
_entity_poly.pdbx_seq_one_letter_code
_entity_poly.pdbx_strand_id
1 'polypeptide(L)'
;MFKFLKKIFGYPEPYRDTAEILAERQAFDEQIRIASMPTPKIVQIPFITMSLDELLCSLRSYDGYTRQRTLEHLKDCYDQALFPALLFRLSDYVEINRNLAAKHIQRWSQHPEFAQLCLDYFLEIVAVQQRVRTVPEIENLLLNEVAKNQEYLQRILISEQGQLPRVLLTYIERYQWIESKQLLELCKNAKDQLVRKFWLAHIIKNESEQTLVFELKHSKFREVKYHLFDVLYQRQILNPEDVIELWHSRFLSVMDYAYFVLRQQKFDFQEYFNQHPIELLNSQQAKIRAYQWILFKGDQAQFFKIIEKIETQQISNALVLYAVKQKFIQFDQYLSYLQSTQQKLLPHQFFKAKTYSGMQPTLDELVQYIQLLKESISLEQRLNLTQDYDLWDQVYWFVTQEPYIQSEREQQNFDYEVRCRLQFLHYKTYPPRWTVGQKVEMKQHLPIFVQKYPEIFEEKGVKKVLEKYLS
;
A
#
# COMPACT_ATOMS: atom_id res chain seq x y z
N MET A 1 -2.05 -11.87 12.73
CA MET A 1 -1.13 -12.88 12.12
C MET A 1 -1.78 -13.63 10.95
N PHE A 2 -2.97 -14.22 11.10
CA PHE A 2 -3.64 -14.99 10.01
C PHE A 2 -4.14 -14.19 8.78
N LYS A 3 -4.44 -12.88 8.88
CA LYS A 3 -4.88 -12.07 7.73
C LYS A 3 -3.74 -11.69 6.76
N PHE A 4 -2.49 -11.69 7.22
CA PHE A 4 -1.33 -11.30 6.39
C PHE A 4 -0.86 -12.44 5.47
N LEU A 5 -0.92 -13.68 5.96
CA LEU A 5 -0.62 -14.88 5.16
C LEU A 5 -1.70 -15.17 4.10
N LYS A 6 -2.97 -14.81 4.38
CA LYS A 6 -4.11 -15.00 3.47
C LYS A 6 -4.00 -14.19 2.17
N LYS A 7 -3.22 -13.11 2.16
CA LYS A 7 -2.99 -12.25 0.99
C LYS A 7 -1.84 -12.75 0.09
N ILE A 8 -1.01 -13.66 0.57
CA ILE A 8 0.20 -14.15 -0.12
C ILE A 8 -0.03 -15.51 -0.79
N PHE A 9 -0.87 -16.37 -0.21
CA PHE A 9 -1.03 -17.77 -0.65
C PHE A 9 -2.45 -18.10 -1.10
N GLY A 10 -3.05 -17.24 -1.92
CA GLY A 10 -4.44 -17.39 -2.39
C GLY A 10 -4.81 -18.83 -2.76
N TYR A 11 -5.75 -19.40 -2.03
CA TYR A 11 -6.51 -20.59 -2.46
C TYR A 11 -7.85 -20.11 -3.05
N PRO A 12 -8.41 -20.87 -4.00
CA PRO A 12 -9.48 -20.42 -4.87
C PRO A 12 -10.78 -20.22 -4.08
N GLU A 13 -11.49 -19.14 -4.39
CA GLU A 13 -12.89 -18.97 -3.97
C GLU A 13 -13.75 -20.13 -4.52
N PRO A 14 -14.86 -20.48 -3.83
CA PRO A 14 -15.64 -21.66 -4.15
C PRO A 14 -16.16 -21.60 -5.58
N TYR A 15 -15.91 -22.69 -6.31
CA TYR A 15 -16.38 -22.98 -7.65
C TYR A 15 -17.88 -22.67 -7.76
N ARG A 16 -18.25 -21.63 -8.51
CA ARG A 16 -19.62 -21.51 -9.05
C ARG A 16 -19.71 -22.49 -10.21
N ASP A 17 -20.74 -23.33 -10.17
CA ASP A 17 -20.97 -24.34 -11.19
C ASP A 17 -21.10 -23.66 -12.57
N THR A 18 -20.23 -24.05 -13.50
CA THR A 18 -20.22 -23.49 -14.85
C THR A 18 -21.51 -23.82 -15.61
N ALA A 19 -22.25 -24.83 -15.16
CA ALA A 19 -23.58 -25.17 -15.68
C ALA A 19 -24.65 -24.11 -15.36
N GLU A 20 -24.64 -23.49 -14.18
CA GLU A 20 -25.62 -22.44 -13.81
C GLU A 20 -25.41 -21.16 -14.63
N ILE A 21 -24.15 -20.79 -14.90
CA ILE A 21 -23.80 -19.60 -15.70
C ILE A 21 -24.17 -19.80 -17.19
N LEU A 22 -24.07 -21.04 -17.70
CA LEU A 22 -24.50 -21.38 -19.05
C LEU A 22 -26.03 -21.39 -19.19
N ALA A 23 -26.75 -21.82 -18.15
CA ALA A 23 -28.21 -21.82 -18.13
C ALA A 23 -28.80 -20.39 -18.11
N GLU A 24 -28.21 -19.47 -17.32
CA GLU A 24 -28.63 -18.05 -17.33
C GLU A 24 -28.36 -17.35 -18.66
N ARG A 25 -27.29 -17.72 -19.37
CA ARG A 25 -26.99 -17.17 -20.71
C ARG A 25 -27.90 -17.73 -21.80
N GLN A 26 -28.25 -19.02 -21.74
CA GLN A 26 -29.18 -19.62 -22.70
C GLN A 26 -30.59 -19.02 -22.57
N ALA A 27 -31.05 -18.74 -21.35
CA ALA A 27 -32.33 -18.06 -21.12
C ALA A 27 -32.35 -16.61 -21.66
N PHE A 28 -31.20 -15.92 -21.65
CA PHE A 28 -31.05 -14.57 -22.20
C PHE A 28 -30.98 -14.58 -23.75
N ASP A 29 -30.32 -15.57 -24.34
CA ASP A 29 -30.19 -15.72 -25.80
C ASP A 29 -31.51 -16.19 -26.46
N GLU A 30 -32.36 -16.95 -25.76
CA GLU A 30 -33.69 -17.33 -26.25
C GLU A 30 -34.68 -16.15 -26.29
N GLN A 31 -34.55 -15.18 -25.37
CA GLN A 31 -35.38 -13.96 -25.41
C GLN A 31 -35.00 -13.02 -26.57
N ILE A 32 -33.76 -13.07 -27.05
CA ILE A 32 -33.29 -12.24 -28.18
C ILE A 32 -33.68 -12.85 -29.54
N ARG A 33 -33.91 -14.17 -29.62
CA ARG A 33 -34.25 -14.86 -30.89
C ARG A 33 -35.66 -14.60 -31.42
N ILE A 34 -36.56 -13.96 -30.67
CA ILE A 34 -37.95 -13.69 -31.10
C ILE A 34 -38.09 -12.34 -31.84
N ALA A 35 -37.06 -11.48 -31.85
CA ALA A 35 -37.05 -10.29 -32.70
C ALA A 35 -36.38 -10.61 -34.05
N SER A 36 -37.20 -10.88 -35.07
CA SER A 36 -36.74 -11.08 -36.46
C SER A 36 -36.02 -9.83 -36.98
N MET A 37 -34.69 -9.80 -36.89
CA MET A 37 -33.88 -8.80 -37.58
C MET A 37 -33.79 -9.15 -39.07
N PRO A 38 -33.99 -8.18 -39.98
CA PRO A 38 -33.81 -8.43 -41.40
C PRO A 38 -32.36 -8.82 -41.69
N THR A 39 -32.15 -9.84 -42.51
CA THR A 39 -30.85 -10.23 -43.06
C THR A 39 -30.10 -9.00 -43.57
N PRO A 40 -28.91 -8.68 -43.05
CA PRO A 40 -28.17 -7.53 -43.54
C PRO A 40 -27.70 -7.82 -44.95
N LYS A 41 -28.07 -6.96 -45.89
CA LYS A 41 -27.43 -6.91 -47.21
C LYS A 41 -25.94 -6.70 -46.97
N ILE A 42 -25.11 -7.64 -47.43
CA ILE A 42 -23.65 -7.51 -47.43
C ILE A 42 -23.31 -6.35 -48.37
N VAL A 43 -23.20 -5.14 -47.82
CA VAL A 43 -22.58 -4.02 -48.53
C VAL A 43 -21.09 -4.33 -48.56
N GLN A 44 -20.59 -4.76 -49.72
CA GLN A 44 -19.15 -4.87 -49.95
C GLN A 44 -18.57 -3.45 -49.98
N ILE A 45 -18.17 -2.92 -48.83
CA ILE A 45 -17.27 -1.79 -48.80
C ILE A 45 -15.90 -2.34 -49.25
N PRO A 46 -15.34 -1.87 -50.37
CA PRO A 46 -14.02 -2.31 -50.78
C PRO A 46 -13.01 -1.89 -49.69
N PHE A 47 -12.27 -2.85 -49.14
CA PHE A 47 -11.21 -2.67 -48.12
C PHE A 47 -10.19 -1.56 -48.47
N ILE A 48 -10.15 -1.13 -49.73
CA ILE A 48 -9.27 -0.11 -50.31
C ILE A 48 -9.38 1.26 -49.61
N THR A 49 -10.47 1.54 -48.87
CA THR A 49 -10.68 2.86 -48.21
C THR A 49 -10.57 2.85 -46.69
N MET A 50 -10.30 1.71 -46.05
CA MET A 50 -10.25 1.63 -44.59
C MET A 50 -8.86 2.01 -44.06
N SER A 51 -8.85 2.84 -43.01
CA SER A 51 -7.66 3.16 -42.23
C SER A 51 -7.14 1.94 -41.45
N LEU A 52 -5.87 1.97 -41.04
CA LEU A 52 -5.29 0.88 -40.23
C LEU A 52 -6.10 0.65 -38.94
N ASP A 53 -6.53 1.70 -38.25
CA ASP A 53 -7.32 1.58 -37.02
C ASP A 53 -8.66 0.85 -37.26
N GLU A 54 -9.35 1.14 -38.36
CA GLU A 54 -10.59 0.47 -38.75
C GLU A 54 -10.34 -1.01 -39.11
N LEU A 55 -9.20 -1.32 -39.72
CA LEU A 55 -8.78 -2.69 -40.01
C LEU A 55 -8.43 -3.45 -38.72
N LEU A 56 -7.73 -2.81 -37.77
CA LEU A 56 -7.45 -3.39 -36.45
C LEU A 56 -8.74 -3.67 -35.66
N CYS A 57 -9.75 -2.82 -35.80
CA CYS A 57 -11.08 -3.07 -35.23
C CYS A 57 -11.78 -4.24 -35.93
N SER A 58 -11.64 -4.36 -37.24
CA SER A 58 -12.20 -5.47 -38.02
C SER A 58 -11.60 -6.83 -37.61
N LEU A 59 -10.32 -6.86 -37.22
CA LEU A 59 -9.70 -8.07 -36.64
C LEU A 59 -10.31 -8.49 -35.30
N ARG A 60 -11.10 -7.63 -34.64
CA ARG A 60 -11.84 -7.94 -33.40
C ARG A 60 -13.30 -8.34 -33.65
N SER A 61 -13.77 -8.29 -34.91
CA SER A 61 -15.14 -8.67 -35.28
C SER A 61 -15.49 -10.08 -34.80
N TYR A 62 -16.77 -10.31 -34.45
CA TYR A 62 -17.30 -11.65 -34.18
C TYR A 62 -17.37 -12.52 -35.44
N ASP A 63 -17.53 -11.91 -36.61
CA ASP A 63 -17.59 -12.61 -37.88
C ASP A 63 -16.20 -13.10 -38.34
N GLY A 64 -16.06 -14.42 -38.46
CA GLY A 64 -14.84 -15.07 -38.90
C GLY A 64 -14.42 -14.70 -40.32
N TYR A 65 -15.38 -14.45 -41.20
CA TYR A 65 -15.11 -14.09 -42.60
C TYR A 65 -14.56 -12.67 -42.72
N THR A 66 -15.15 -11.72 -41.98
CA THR A 66 -14.59 -10.35 -41.86
C THR A 66 -13.13 -10.41 -41.43
N ARG A 67 -12.81 -11.16 -40.37
CA ARG A 67 -11.42 -11.30 -39.89
C ARG A 67 -10.50 -11.93 -40.94
N GLN A 68 -10.98 -12.96 -41.66
CA GLN A 68 -10.21 -13.60 -42.74
C GLN A 68 -9.83 -12.59 -43.83
N ARG A 69 -10.82 -11.86 -44.34
CA ARG A 69 -10.61 -10.85 -45.38
C ARG A 69 -9.67 -9.75 -44.91
N THR A 70 -9.80 -9.32 -43.65
CA THR A 70 -8.88 -8.33 -43.07
C THR A 70 -7.45 -8.87 -43.00
N LEU A 71 -7.24 -10.12 -42.58
CA LEU A 71 -5.91 -10.74 -42.56
C LEU A 71 -5.30 -10.91 -43.96
N GLU A 72 -6.12 -11.28 -44.95
CA GLU A 72 -5.69 -11.36 -46.35
C GLU A 72 -5.32 -9.99 -46.92
N HIS A 73 -6.08 -8.94 -46.56
CA HIS A 73 -5.80 -7.57 -46.98
C HIS A 73 -4.52 -7.03 -46.34
N LEU A 74 -4.32 -7.28 -45.05
CA LEU A 74 -3.16 -6.80 -44.30
C LEU A 74 -1.90 -7.64 -44.51
N LYS A 75 -1.93 -8.67 -45.36
CA LYS A 75 -0.88 -9.70 -45.46
C LYS A 75 0.56 -9.15 -45.64
N ASP A 76 0.73 -7.97 -46.21
CA ASP A 76 2.03 -7.33 -46.47
C ASP A 76 2.19 -6.00 -45.69
N CYS A 77 1.35 -5.76 -44.68
CA CYS A 77 1.44 -4.64 -43.76
C CYS A 77 2.37 -4.98 -42.59
N TYR A 78 3.33 -4.10 -42.30
CA TYR A 78 4.32 -4.26 -41.23
C TYR A 78 4.29 -3.09 -40.25
N ASP A 79 3.14 -2.43 -40.11
CA ASP A 79 2.95 -1.41 -39.09
C ASP A 79 2.93 -2.04 -37.70
N GLN A 80 3.77 -1.57 -36.77
CA GLN A 80 3.96 -2.16 -35.45
C GLN A 80 2.65 -2.29 -34.64
N ALA A 81 1.66 -1.43 -34.87
CA ALA A 81 0.36 -1.50 -34.20
C ALA A 81 -0.42 -2.78 -34.56
N LEU A 82 -0.11 -3.42 -35.69
CA LEU A 82 -0.72 -4.67 -36.14
C LEU A 82 -0.20 -5.89 -35.37
N PHE A 83 1.03 -5.85 -34.86
CA PHE A 83 1.69 -7.00 -34.23
C PHE A 83 0.86 -7.62 -33.08
N PRO A 84 0.40 -6.87 -32.06
CA PRO A 84 -0.42 -7.43 -30.99
C PRO A 84 -1.76 -8.00 -31.49
N ALA A 85 -2.34 -7.42 -32.56
CA ALA A 85 -3.56 -7.94 -33.15
C ALA A 85 -3.33 -9.30 -33.84
N LEU A 86 -2.19 -9.48 -34.53
CA LEU A 86 -1.80 -10.77 -35.11
C LEU A 86 -1.55 -11.82 -34.03
N LEU A 87 -0.84 -11.48 -32.94
CA LEU A 87 -0.65 -12.38 -31.80
C LEU A 87 -1.99 -12.91 -31.28
N PHE A 88 -2.96 -12.03 -31.09
CA PHE A 88 -4.28 -12.45 -30.64
C PHE A 88 -4.97 -13.40 -31.64
N ARG A 89 -4.80 -13.18 -32.95
CA ARG A 89 -5.35 -14.03 -34.02
C ARG A 89 -4.69 -15.40 -34.14
N LEU A 90 -3.51 -15.63 -33.57
CA LEU A 90 -2.94 -16.99 -33.47
C LEU A 90 -3.85 -17.96 -32.70
N SER A 91 -4.71 -17.43 -31.84
CA SER A 91 -5.68 -18.20 -31.04
C SER A 91 -7.12 -18.10 -31.55
N ASP A 92 -7.34 -17.68 -32.80
CA ASP A 92 -8.68 -17.54 -33.39
C ASP A 92 -9.47 -18.86 -33.35
N TYR A 93 -10.80 -18.78 -33.25
CA TYR A 93 -11.67 -19.97 -33.33
C TYR A 93 -11.64 -20.60 -34.74
N VAL A 94 -11.49 -19.77 -35.78
CA VAL A 94 -11.48 -20.20 -37.18
C VAL A 94 -10.04 -20.54 -37.59
N GLU A 95 -9.83 -21.76 -38.09
CA GLU A 95 -8.50 -22.27 -38.44
C GLU A 95 -7.79 -21.47 -39.53
N ILE A 96 -8.50 -21.09 -40.60
CA ILE A 96 -7.88 -20.30 -41.67
C ILE A 96 -7.35 -18.96 -41.16
N ASN A 97 -8.01 -18.33 -40.19
CA ASN A 97 -7.56 -17.07 -39.59
C ASN A 97 -6.27 -17.27 -38.77
N ARG A 98 -6.17 -18.38 -38.02
CA ARG A 98 -4.93 -18.73 -37.32
C ARG A 98 -3.77 -18.90 -38.30
N ASN A 99 -4.02 -19.64 -39.39
CA ASN A 99 -3.01 -19.92 -40.41
C ASN A 99 -2.57 -18.65 -41.17
N LEU A 100 -3.50 -17.73 -41.45
CA LEU A 100 -3.18 -16.46 -42.07
C LEU A 100 -2.34 -15.56 -41.14
N ALA A 101 -2.72 -15.44 -39.87
CA ALA A 101 -1.94 -14.69 -38.87
C ALA A 101 -0.54 -15.31 -38.68
N ALA A 102 -0.45 -16.64 -38.61
CA ALA A 102 0.80 -17.37 -38.54
C ALA A 102 1.72 -17.09 -39.74
N LYS A 103 1.21 -17.20 -40.96
CA LYS A 103 1.96 -16.88 -42.19
C LYS A 103 2.38 -15.41 -42.26
N HIS A 104 1.59 -14.51 -41.68
CA HIS A 104 1.97 -13.09 -41.59
C HIS A 104 3.14 -12.92 -40.62
N ILE A 105 3.05 -13.43 -39.40
CA ILE A 105 4.15 -13.37 -38.42
C ILE A 105 5.42 -14.02 -38.98
N GLN A 106 5.31 -15.15 -39.68
CA GLN A 106 6.44 -15.81 -40.31
C GLN A 106 7.12 -14.93 -41.37
N ARG A 107 6.36 -14.18 -42.17
CA ARG A 107 6.94 -13.22 -43.13
C ARG A 107 7.54 -12.02 -42.42
N TRP A 108 6.86 -11.51 -41.39
CA TRP A 108 7.35 -10.41 -40.56
C TRP A 108 8.66 -10.76 -39.86
N SER A 109 8.93 -12.05 -39.58
CA SER A 109 10.21 -12.49 -38.99
C SER A 109 11.46 -12.11 -39.79
N GLN A 110 11.31 -11.76 -41.07
CA GLN A 110 12.43 -11.34 -41.93
C GLN A 110 12.74 -9.84 -41.83
N HIS A 111 11.96 -9.09 -41.05
CA HIS A 111 12.12 -7.64 -40.89
C HIS A 111 12.95 -7.29 -39.65
N PRO A 112 13.70 -6.17 -39.68
CA PRO A 112 14.61 -5.80 -38.60
C PRO A 112 13.92 -5.49 -37.27
N GLU A 113 12.69 -4.98 -37.29
CA GLU A 113 11.93 -4.63 -36.08
C GLU A 113 11.34 -5.84 -35.34
N PHE A 114 11.31 -7.02 -35.97
CA PHE A 114 10.63 -8.20 -35.45
C PHE A 114 11.16 -8.64 -34.08
N ALA A 115 12.48 -8.65 -33.92
CA ALA A 115 13.11 -9.02 -32.65
C ALA A 115 12.66 -8.10 -31.52
N GLN A 116 12.66 -6.77 -31.75
CA GLN A 116 12.24 -5.80 -30.75
C GLN A 116 10.75 -5.95 -30.39
N LEU A 117 9.89 -6.18 -31.38
CA LEU A 117 8.46 -6.44 -31.15
C LEU A 117 8.24 -7.70 -30.29
N CYS A 118 9.04 -8.75 -30.48
CA CYS A 118 8.95 -9.95 -29.64
C CYS A 118 9.29 -9.65 -28.17
N LEU A 119 10.24 -8.74 -27.91
CA LEU A 119 10.61 -8.31 -26.57
C LEU A 119 9.56 -7.42 -25.92
N ASP A 120 9.02 -6.46 -26.69
CA ASP A 120 8.03 -5.49 -26.21
C ASP A 120 6.69 -6.16 -25.88
N TYR A 121 6.28 -7.15 -26.68
CA TYR A 121 5.01 -7.87 -26.54
C TYR A 121 5.18 -9.29 -25.96
N PHE A 122 6.26 -9.54 -25.19
CA PHE A 122 6.52 -10.87 -24.63
C PHE A 122 5.37 -11.39 -23.76
N LEU A 123 4.72 -10.53 -22.98
CA LEU A 123 3.60 -10.95 -22.13
C LEU A 123 2.38 -11.39 -22.96
N GLU A 124 2.11 -10.71 -24.06
CA GLU A 124 1.06 -11.05 -25.01
C GLU A 124 1.37 -12.37 -25.73
N ILE A 125 2.63 -12.59 -26.12
CA ILE A 125 3.10 -13.87 -26.68
C ILE A 125 2.81 -15.00 -25.69
N VAL A 126 3.20 -14.84 -24.42
CA VAL A 126 2.94 -15.84 -23.37
C VAL A 126 1.45 -16.05 -23.12
N ALA A 127 0.65 -14.98 -23.12
CA ALA A 127 -0.79 -15.07 -22.88
C ALA A 127 -1.52 -15.85 -23.99
N VAL A 128 -1.04 -15.76 -25.24
CA VAL A 128 -1.57 -16.52 -26.37
C VAL A 128 -1.26 -18.01 -26.24
N GLN A 129 -0.07 -18.38 -25.76
CA GLN A 129 0.34 -19.78 -25.57
C GLN A 129 -0.50 -20.55 -24.55
N GLN A 130 -1.14 -19.85 -23.62
CA GLN A 130 -2.01 -20.48 -22.62
C GLN A 130 -3.39 -20.86 -23.19
N ARG A 131 -3.68 -20.54 -24.46
CA ARG A 131 -4.96 -20.84 -25.10
C ARG A 131 -4.90 -22.21 -25.78
N VAL A 132 -6.04 -22.89 -25.86
CA VAL A 132 -6.16 -24.28 -26.35
C VAL A 132 -5.75 -24.46 -27.83
N ARG A 133 -5.67 -23.38 -28.61
CA ARG A 133 -5.49 -23.42 -30.07
C ARG A 133 -4.25 -22.63 -30.44
N THR A 134 -3.16 -23.33 -30.71
CA THR A 134 -1.87 -22.72 -31.00
C THR A 134 -1.28 -23.26 -32.30
N VAL A 135 -0.37 -22.47 -32.90
CA VAL A 135 0.41 -22.86 -34.08
C VAL A 135 1.87 -23.01 -33.61
N PRO A 136 2.32 -24.23 -33.23
CA PRO A 136 3.56 -24.43 -32.48
C PRO A 136 4.82 -23.86 -33.17
N GLU A 137 4.86 -23.86 -34.50
CA GLU A 137 5.99 -23.35 -35.27
C GLU A 137 6.21 -21.85 -35.04
N ILE A 138 5.12 -21.09 -34.98
CA ILE A 138 5.17 -19.64 -34.75
C ILE A 138 5.49 -19.33 -33.29
N GLU A 139 4.99 -20.14 -32.36
CA GLU A 139 5.33 -20.00 -30.95
C GLU A 139 6.82 -20.17 -30.70
N ASN A 140 7.42 -21.20 -31.30
CA ASN A 140 8.87 -21.43 -31.22
C ASN A 140 9.64 -20.27 -31.85
N LEU A 141 9.18 -19.75 -33.00
CA LEU A 141 9.80 -18.59 -33.65
C LEU A 141 9.80 -17.36 -32.74
N LEU A 142 8.64 -17.00 -32.17
CA LEU A 142 8.50 -15.84 -31.27
C LEU A 142 9.36 -16.00 -30.00
N LEU A 143 9.33 -17.17 -29.37
CA LEU A 143 10.12 -17.44 -28.16
C LEU A 143 11.63 -17.45 -28.43
N ASN A 144 12.05 -17.99 -29.58
CA ASN A 144 13.47 -18.04 -29.95
C ASN A 144 14.05 -16.65 -30.14
N GLU A 145 13.31 -15.69 -30.69
CA GLU A 145 13.78 -14.30 -30.79
C GLU A 145 13.98 -13.66 -29.42
N VAL A 146 13.08 -13.92 -28.48
CA VAL A 146 13.26 -13.45 -27.09
C VAL A 146 14.46 -14.12 -26.43
N ALA A 147 14.63 -15.43 -26.62
CA ALA A 147 15.72 -16.22 -26.04
C ALA A 147 17.12 -15.79 -26.53
N LYS A 148 17.22 -15.33 -27.78
CA LYS A 148 18.48 -14.82 -28.36
C LYS A 148 18.97 -13.54 -27.67
N ASN A 149 18.07 -12.72 -27.14
CA ASN A 149 18.43 -11.45 -26.53
C ASN A 149 18.82 -11.60 -25.05
N GLN A 150 20.02 -12.12 -24.81
CA GLN A 150 20.56 -12.37 -23.46
C GLN A 150 20.66 -11.08 -22.63
N GLU A 151 20.98 -9.95 -23.25
CA GLU A 151 21.04 -8.65 -22.57
C GLU A 151 19.67 -8.25 -22.01
N TYR A 152 18.62 -8.38 -22.82
CA TYR A 152 17.23 -8.15 -22.39
C TYR A 152 16.87 -9.05 -21.20
N LEU A 153 17.10 -10.36 -21.31
CA LEU A 153 16.76 -11.31 -20.24
C LEU A 153 17.44 -10.94 -18.90
N GLN A 154 18.74 -10.65 -18.95
CA GLN A 154 19.53 -10.27 -17.77
C GLN A 154 19.07 -8.92 -17.19
N ARG A 155 18.90 -7.92 -18.05
CA ARG A 155 18.48 -6.57 -17.65
C ARG A 155 17.12 -6.60 -16.95
N ILE A 156 16.15 -7.32 -17.52
CA ILE A 156 14.80 -7.40 -16.98
C ILE A 156 14.79 -8.16 -15.65
N LEU A 157 15.48 -9.31 -15.56
CA LEU A 157 15.56 -10.06 -14.29
C LEU A 157 16.19 -9.24 -13.15
N ILE A 158 17.24 -8.47 -13.45
CA ILE A 158 17.94 -7.68 -12.43
C ILE A 158 17.15 -6.42 -12.04
N SER A 159 16.69 -5.65 -13.03
CA SER A 159 16.32 -4.25 -12.83
C SER A 159 14.83 -3.99 -12.69
N GLU A 160 13.98 -4.91 -13.16
CA GLU A 160 12.53 -4.72 -13.19
C GLU A 160 11.81 -5.35 -12.00
N GLN A 161 10.56 -4.93 -11.77
CA GLN A 161 9.66 -5.50 -10.78
C GLN A 161 8.27 -5.68 -11.39
N GLY A 162 7.60 -6.79 -11.05
CA GLY A 162 6.22 -7.04 -11.50
C GLY A 162 6.08 -8.32 -12.31
N GLN A 163 5.09 -8.36 -13.20
CA GLN A 163 4.70 -9.57 -13.93
C GLN A 163 5.79 -10.03 -14.91
N LEU A 164 6.36 -9.11 -15.69
CA LEU A 164 7.34 -9.41 -16.74
C LEU A 164 8.53 -10.25 -16.26
N PRO A 165 9.33 -9.83 -15.27
CA PRO A 165 10.50 -10.61 -14.83
C PRO A 165 10.12 -11.97 -14.23
N ARG A 166 8.93 -12.11 -13.64
CA ARG A 166 8.45 -13.38 -13.06
C ARG A 166 8.05 -14.38 -14.14
N VAL A 167 7.35 -13.90 -15.17
CA VAL A 167 6.99 -14.73 -16.33
C VAL A 167 8.25 -15.11 -17.08
N LEU A 168 9.17 -14.18 -17.34
CA LEU A 168 10.46 -14.47 -17.97
C LEU A 168 11.24 -15.53 -17.21
N LEU A 169 11.34 -15.42 -15.88
CA LEU A 169 12.01 -16.43 -15.06
C LEU A 169 11.44 -17.84 -15.28
N THR A 170 10.11 -17.96 -15.35
CA THR A 170 9.44 -19.25 -15.59
C THR A 170 9.83 -19.85 -16.94
N TYR A 171 9.93 -19.00 -17.98
CA TYR A 171 10.33 -19.43 -19.32
C TYR A 171 11.83 -19.75 -19.40
N ILE A 172 12.68 -18.92 -18.80
CA ILE A 172 14.12 -19.15 -18.72
C ILE A 172 14.43 -20.48 -18.03
N GLU A 173 13.74 -20.78 -16.92
CA GLU A 173 13.87 -22.06 -16.22
C GLU A 173 13.37 -23.22 -17.10
N ARG A 174 12.17 -23.09 -17.68
CA ARG A 174 11.53 -24.16 -18.48
C ARG A 174 12.33 -24.54 -19.71
N TYR A 175 12.87 -23.54 -20.42
CA TYR A 175 13.56 -23.72 -21.70
C TYR A 175 15.08 -23.61 -21.59
N GLN A 176 15.62 -23.43 -20.38
CA GLN A 176 17.04 -23.33 -20.11
C GLN A 176 17.75 -22.24 -20.96
N TRP A 177 17.09 -21.09 -21.13
CA TRP A 177 17.64 -19.98 -21.94
C TRP A 177 18.89 -19.33 -21.33
N ILE A 178 19.11 -19.54 -20.03
CA ILE A 178 20.28 -19.07 -19.28
C ILE A 178 20.83 -20.26 -18.49
N GLU A 179 22.15 -20.39 -18.43
CA GLU A 179 22.82 -21.41 -17.63
C GLU A 179 22.42 -21.30 -16.15
N SER A 180 22.15 -22.42 -15.49
CA SER A 180 21.61 -22.44 -14.12
C SER A 180 22.45 -21.63 -13.13
N LYS A 181 23.78 -21.70 -13.20
CA LYS A 181 24.67 -20.94 -12.30
C LYS A 181 24.52 -19.43 -12.52
N GLN A 182 24.48 -18.99 -13.77
CA GLN A 182 24.26 -17.60 -14.12
C GLN A 182 22.87 -17.14 -13.68
N LEU A 183 21.83 -17.95 -13.92
CA LEU A 183 20.46 -17.64 -13.53
C LEU A 183 20.33 -17.42 -12.01
N LEU A 184 20.99 -18.24 -11.19
CA LEU A 184 20.99 -18.09 -9.74
C LEU A 184 21.63 -16.77 -9.30
N GLU A 185 22.73 -16.35 -9.92
CA GLU A 185 23.38 -15.08 -9.60
C GLU A 185 22.54 -13.86 -10.03
N LEU A 186 21.87 -13.95 -11.19
CA LEU A 186 20.89 -12.93 -11.62
C LEU A 186 19.74 -12.85 -10.62
N CYS A 187 19.19 -13.99 -10.22
CA CYS A 187 18.07 -14.06 -9.29
C CYS A 187 18.45 -13.57 -7.90
N LYS A 188 19.66 -13.84 -7.40
CA LYS A 188 20.16 -13.31 -6.11
C LYS A 188 20.13 -11.78 -6.06
N ASN A 189 20.51 -11.14 -7.16
CA ASN A 189 20.63 -9.68 -7.26
C ASN A 189 19.39 -8.98 -7.83
N ALA A 190 18.36 -9.73 -8.21
CA ALA A 190 17.13 -9.22 -8.78
C ALA A 190 16.48 -8.16 -7.90
N LYS A 191 15.78 -7.19 -8.50
CA LYS A 191 14.95 -6.19 -7.80
C LYS A 191 13.60 -6.76 -7.36
N ASP A 192 13.01 -7.68 -8.13
CA ASP A 192 11.76 -8.35 -7.78
C ASP A 192 11.96 -9.44 -6.69
N GLN A 193 11.14 -9.38 -5.64
CA GLN A 193 11.18 -10.33 -4.53
C GLN A 193 10.83 -11.77 -4.94
N LEU A 194 9.89 -11.97 -5.88
CA LEU A 194 9.51 -13.32 -6.32
C LEU A 194 10.56 -13.94 -7.23
N VAL A 195 11.33 -13.13 -7.95
CA VAL A 195 12.51 -13.60 -8.66
C VAL A 195 13.60 -14.01 -7.67
N ARG A 196 13.91 -13.19 -6.65
CA ARG A 196 14.85 -13.58 -5.57
C ARG A 196 14.42 -14.85 -4.84
N LYS A 197 13.11 -15.09 -4.70
CA LYS A 197 12.57 -16.30 -4.05
C LYS A 197 13.04 -17.59 -4.74
N PHE A 198 13.23 -17.57 -6.06
CA PHE A 198 13.73 -18.72 -6.81
C PHE A 198 15.15 -19.11 -6.36
N TRP A 199 16.07 -18.13 -6.35
CA TRP A 199 17.43 -18.33 -5.82
C TRP A 199 17.40 -18.77 -4.36
N LEU A 200 16.57 -18.11 -3.54
CA LEU A 200 16.48 -18.39 -2.11
C LEU A 200 16.02 -19.83 -1.84
N ALA A 201 15.01 -20.31 -2.57
CA ALA A 201 14.54 -21.69 -2.47
C ALA A 201 15.63 -22.70 -2.88
N HIS A 202 16.41 -22.36 -3.91
CA HIS A 202 17.53 -23.20 -4.34
C HIS A 202 18.60 -23.34 -3.24
N ILE A 203 19.09 -22.23 -2.67
CA ILE A 203 20.14 -22.30 -1.66
C ILE A 203 19.67 -23.00 -0.38
N ILE A 204 18.41 -22.79 0.03
CA ILE A 204 17.85 -23.44 1.23
C ILE A 204 17.86 -24.97 1.10
N LYS A 205 17.65 -25.47 -0.14
CA LYS A 205 17.57 -26.90 -0.41
C LYS A 205 18.94 -27.54 -0.62
N ASN A 206 19.86 -26.84 -1.28
CA ASN A 206 21.07 -27.45 -1.85
C ASN A 206 22.38 -27.00 -1.16
N GLU A 207 22.39 -25.85 -0.48
CA GLU A 207 23.60 -25.29 0.11
C GLU A 207 23.78 -25.68 1.58
N SER A 208 25.02 -25.55 2.07
CA SER A 208 25.36 -25.80 3.47
C SER A 208 24.74 -24.76 4.41
N GLU A 209 24.53 -25.15 5.67
CA GLU A 209 24.02 -24.25 6.71
C GLU A 209 24.96 -23.06 6.95
N GLN A 210 26.27 -23.25 6.82
CA GLN A 210 27.26 -22.17 6.92
C GLN A 210 27.06 -21.12 5.81
N THR A 211 26.78 -21.57 4.58
CA THR A 211 26.43 -20.68 3.46
C THR A 211 25.16 -19.88 3.77
N LEU A 212 24.14 -20.53 4.34
CA LEU A 212 22.89 -19.86 4.70
C LEU A 212 23.08 -18.81 5.80
N VAL A 213 23.89 -19.12 6.83
CA VAL A 213 24.24 -18.16 7.89
C VAL A 213 25.01 -16.98 7.30
N PHE A 214 25.95 -17.22 6.39
CA PHE A 214 26.67 -16.15 5.70
C PHE A 214 25.71 -15.23 4.94
N GLU A 215 24.78 -15.78 4.16
CA GLU A 215 23.79 -15.00 3.40
C GLU A 215 22.82 -14.24 4.33
N LEU A 216 22.39 -14.84 5.44
CA LEU A 216 21.57 -14.18 6.46
C LEU A 216 22.24 -12.93 7.03
N LYS A 217 23.53 -13.02 7.35
CA LYS A 217 24.30 -11.90 7.93
C LYS A 217 24.55 -10.79 6.90
N HIS A 218 24.88 -11.15 5.66
CA HIS A 218 25.34 -10.19 4.64
C HIS A 218 24.25 -9.69 3.69
N SER A 219 23.06 -10.31 3.66
CA SER A 219 22.01 -9.91 2.72
C SER A 219 21.53 -8.48 2.96
N LYS A 220 21.48 -7.69 1.89
CA LYS A 220 20.89 -6.34 1.91
C LYS A 220 19.36 -6.35 1.91
N PHE A 221 18.73 -7.49 1.68
CA PHE A 221 17.29 -7.62 1.45
C PHE A 221 16.55 -8.12 2.69
N ARG A 222 15.47 -7.41 3.06
CA ARG A 222 14.71 -7.69 4.28
C ARG A 222 14.10 -9.09 4.27
N GLU A 223 13.47 -9.47 3.17
CA GLU A 223 12.76 -10.74 3.05
C GLU A 223 13.70 -11.94 2.98
N VAL A 224 14.89 -11.77 2.40
CA VAL A 224 15.94 -12.80 2.42
C VAL A 224 16.40 -13.02 3.86
N LYS A 225 16.76 -11.94 4.57
CA LYS A 225 17.14 -12.04 5.99
C LYS A 225 16.04 -12.68 6.82
N TYR A 226 14.80 -12.23 6.68
CA TYR A 226 13.69 -12.75 7.46
C TYR A 226 13.42 -14.24 7.19
N HIS A 227 13.45 -14.67 5.93
CA HIS A 227 13.18 -16.06 5.58
C HIS A 227 14.34 -16.99 5.95
N LEU A 228 15.60 -16.58 5.72
CA LEU A 228 16.75 -17.36 6.18
C LEU A 228 16.81 -17.46 7.70
N PHE A 229 16.43 -16.39 8.41
CA PHE A 229 16.32 -16.41 9.87
C PHE A 229 15.31 -17.48 10.31
N ASP A 230 14.11 -17.48 9.73
CA ASP A 230 13.09 -18.49 10.05
C ASP A 230 13.56 -19.93 9.80
N VAL A 231 14.17 -20.17 8.64
CA VAL A 231 14.70 -21.50 8.29
C VAL A 231 15.80 -21.94 9.25
N LEU A 232 16.77 -21.08 9.54
CA LEU A 232 17.89 -21.42 10.41
C LEU A 232 17.48 -21.55 11.88
N TYR A 233 16.49 -20.78 12.32
CA TYR A 233 15.87 -20.93 13.64
C TYR A 233 15.16 -22.29 13.77
N GLN A 234 14.37 -22.69 12.78
CA GLN A 234 13.69 -23.99 12.77
C GLN A 234 14.68 -25.17 12.75
N ARG A 235 15.83 -25.01 12.07
CA ARG A 235 16.93 -25.98 12.04
C ARG A 235 17.80 -25.96 13.30
N GLN A 236 17.55 -25.05 14.26
CA GLN A 236 18.32 -24.90 15.50
C GLN A 236 19.81 -24.63 15.29
N ILE A 237 20.16 -23.92 14.20
CA ILE A 237 21.57 -23.63 13.85
C ILE A 237 22.07 -22.34 14.51
N LEU A 238 21.17 -21.39 14.76
CA LEU A 238 21.54 -20.07 15.27
C LEU A 238 21.89 -20.11 16.74
N ASN A 239 23.07 -19.59 17.08
CA ASN A 239 23.47 -19.39 18.46
C ASN A 239 22.90 -18.06 19.01
N PRO A 240 22.96 -17.81 20.34
CA PRO A 240 22.45 -16.57 20.91
C PRO A 240 23.10 -15.29 20.33
N GLU A 241 24.40 -15.32 19.99
CA GLU A 241 25.11 -14.18 19.41
C GLU A 241 24.57 -13.82 18.02
N ASP A 242 24.25 -14.81 17.19
CA ASP A 242 23.61 -14.63 15.88
C ASP A 242 22.25 -13.94 16.03
N VAL A 243 21.46 -14.35 17.04
CA VAL A 243 20.15 -13.76 17.29
C VAL A 243 20.30 -12.33 17.82
N ILE A 244 21.29 -12.06 18.67
CA ILE A 244 21.62 -10.69 19.13
C ILE A 244 22.01 -9.81 17.94
N GLU A 245 22.84 -10.30 17.01
CA GLU A 245 23.21 -9.58 15.80
C GLU A 245 21.95 -9.22 14.96
N LEU A 246 21.03 -10.16 14.81
CA LEU A 246 19.75 -9.94 14.11
C LEU A 246 18.82 -8.97 14.86
N TRP A 247 18.89 -8.94 16.18
CA TRP A 247 18.17 -7.97 17.00
C TRP A 247 18.70 -6.53 16.82
N HIS A 248 19.92 -6.36 16.29
CA HIS A 248 20.47 -5.07 15.85
C HIS A 248 20.21 -4.77 14.37
N SER A 249 19.42 -5.59 13.68
CA SER A 249 19.09 -5.38 12.28
C SER A 249 18.40 -4.05 12.04
N ARG A 250 18.75 -3.38 10.93
CA ARG A 250 18.04 -2.19 10.43
C ARG A 250 16.58 -2.47 10.04
N PHE A 251 16.21 -3.74 9.88
CA PHE A 251 14.87 -4.14 9.50
C PHE A 251 14.05 -4.50 10.74
N LEU A 252 13.04 -3.68 11.02
CA LEU A 252 12.15 -3.86 12.17
C LEU A 252 11.51 -5.25 12.25
N SER A 253 11.12 -5.85 11.11
CA SER A 253 10.55 -7.21 11.10
C SER A 253 11.54 -8.30 11.52
N VAL A 254 12.83 -8.11 11.21
CA VAL A 254 13.90 -9.03 11.63
C VAL A 254 14.19 -8.82 13.12
N MET A 255 14.26 -7.56 13.57
CA MET A 255 14.43 -7.19 14.98
C MET A 255 13.30 -7.74 15.86
N ASP A 256 12.04 -7.59 15.45
CA ASP A 256 10.87 -8.10 16.18
C ASP A 256 10.91 -9.63 16.30
N TYR A 257 11.28 -10.32 15.22
CA TYR A 257 11.44 -11.78 15.27
C TYR A 257 12.61 -12.18 16.19
N ALA A 258 13.73 -11.47 16.14
CA ALA A 258 14.88 -11.74 17.01
C ALA A 258 14.52 -11.51 18.48
N TYR A 259 13.78 -10.46 18.79
CA TYR A 259 13.24 -10.21 20.12
C TYR A 259 12.36 -11.37 20.61
N PHE A 260 11.48 -11.89 19.75
CA PHE A 260 10.69 -13.09 20.06
C PHE A 260 11.58 -14.29 20.37
N VAL A 261 12.58 -14.58 19.54
CA VAL A 261 13.49 -15.72 19.73
C VAL A 261 14.29 -15.60 21.03
N LEU A 262 14.87 -14.42 21.31
CA LEU A 262 15.62 -14.16 22.55
C LEU A 262 14.74 -14.37 23.79
N ARG A 263 13.47 -13.98 23.74
CA ARG A 263 12.51 -14.25 24.83
C ARG A 263 12.28 -15.75 25.03
N GLN A 264 12.14 -16.53 23.96
CA GLN A 264 12.01 -17.99 24.07
C GLN A 264 13.26 -18.63 24.68
N GLN A 265 14.43 -18.05 24.40
CA GLN A 265 15.72 -18.47 24.98
C GLN A 265 15.96 -17.96 26.41
N LYS A 266 15.00 -17.26 27.03
CA LYS A 266 15.13 -16.65 28.36
C LYS A 266 16.33 -15.70 28.48
N PHE A 267 16.62 -14.96 27.40
CA PHE A 267 17.68 -13.97 27.38
C PHE A 267 17.46 -12.89 28.45
N ASP A 268 18.52 -12.52 29.16
CA ASP A 268 18.48 -11.47 30.18
C ASP A 268 18.64 -10.08 29.53
N PHE A 269 17.50 -9.49 29.17
CA PHE A 269 17.46 -8.15 28.59
C PHE A 269 17.94 -7.08 29.57
N GLN A 270 17.71 -7.27 30.87
CA GLN A 270 18.08 -6.27 31.87
C GLN A 270 19.60 -6.21 31.99
N GLU A 271 20.25 -7.35 32.10
CA GLU A 271 21.70 -7.43 32.11
C GLU A 271 22.31 -6.91 30.81
N TYR A 272 21.72 -7.25 29.65
CA TYR A 272 22.16 -6.71 28.37
C TYR A 272 22.12 -5.18 28.32
N PHE A 273 21.04 -4.56 28.80
CA PHE A 273 20.92 -3.10 28.83
C PHE A 273 21.83 -2.44 29.87
N ASN A 274 22.11 -3.11 31.00
CA ASN A 274 23.08 -2.65 31.99
C ASN A 274 24.50 -2.59 31.40
N GLN A 275 24.88 -3.61 30.62
CA GLN A 275 26.17 -3.67 29.94
C GLN A 275 26.29 -2.69 28.76
N HIS A 276 25.16 -2.25 28.21
CA HIS A 276 25.08 -1.33 27.06
C HIS A 276 24.25 -0.07 27.39
N PRO A 277 24.75 0.78 28.31
CA PRO A 277 24.02 1.94 28.82
C PRO A 277 23.75 2.98 27.73
N ILE A 278 22.69 3.78 27.93
CA ILE A 278 22.20 4.76 26.94
C ILE A 278 23.26 5.83 26.64
N GLU A 279 24.08 6.16 27.63
CA GLU A 279 25.10 7.20 27.58
C GLU A 279 26.16 6.91 26.49
N LEU A 280 26.46 5.62 26.26
CA LEU A 280 27.48 5.15 25.32
C LEU A 280 26.96 4.99 23.89
N LEU A 281 25.67 5.17 23.64
CA LEU A 281 25.09 4.99 22.31
C LEU A 281 25.45 6.16 21.39
N ASN A 282 25.94 5.84 20.19
CA ASN A 282 25.99 6.80 19.09
C ASN A 282 24.59 6.97 18.44
N SER A 283 24.45 7.96 17.56
CA SER A 283 23.18 8.31 16.89
C SER A 283 22.52 7.11 16.17
N GLN A 284 23.30 6.28 15.47
CA GLN A 284 22.78 5.09 14.77
C GLN A 284 22.33 3.99 15.75
N GLN A 285 23.11 3.75 16.81
CA GLN A 285 22.77 2.81 17.86
C GLN A 285 21.54 3.26 18.66
N ALA A 286 21.41 4.56 18.93
CA ALA A 286 20.23 5.14 19.59
C ALA A 286 18.95 4.89 18.78
N LYS A 287 19.00 5.00 17.45
CA LYS A 287 17.88 4.64 16.57
C LYS A 287 17.45 3.18 16.71
N ILE A 288 18.42 2.25 16.70
CA ILE A 288 18.15 0.81 16.89
C ILE A 288 17.58 0.58 18.30
N ARG A 289 18.22 1.16 19.32
CA ARG A 289 17.81 1.06 20.72
C ARG A 289 16.39 1.57 20.93
N ALA A 290 15.98 2.66 20.29
CA ALA A 290 14.62 3.18 20.40
C ALA A 290 13.57 2.14 19.95
N TYR A 291 13.80 1.45 18.83
CA TYR A 291 12.92 0.36 18.39
C TYR A 291 12.92 -0.81 19.37
N GLN A 292 14.12 -1.24 19.82
CA GLN A 292 14.25 -2.32 20.81
C GLN A 292 13.50 -1.98 22.10
N TRP A 293 13.56 -0.72 22.56
CA TRP A 293 12.92 -0.23 23.77
C TRP A 293 11.39 -0.25 23.67
N ILE A 294 10.85 0.14 22.50
CA ILE A 294 9.41 0.05 22.21
C ILE A 294 8.95 -1.41 22.21
N LEU A 295 9.70 -2.31 21.57
CA LEU A 295 9.38 -3.75 21.53
C LEU A 295 9.43 -4.38 22.93
N PHE A 296 10.46 -4.01 23.70
CA PHE A 296 10.66 -4.46 25.08
C PHE A 296 9.63 -3.90 26.06
N LYS A 297 8.93 -2.81 25.71
CA LYS A 297 8.08 -2.01 26.60
C LYS A 297 8.87 -1.48 27.81
N GLY A 298 10.01 -0.86 27.55
CA GLY A 298 10.83 -0.25 28.59
C GLY A 298 10.20 1.01 29.19
N ASP A 299 10.93 1.65 30.10
CA ASP A 299 10.48 2.90 30.73
C ASP A 299 10.36 4.06 29.73
N GLN A 300 9.30 4.85 29.83
CA GLN A 300 9.01 5.95 28.91
C GLN A 300 9.96 7.13 29.07
N ALA A 301 10.44 7.42 30.28
CA ALA A 301 11.39 8.52 30.49
C ALA A 301 12.74 8.17 29.86
N GLN A 302 13.20 6.91 30.00
CA GLN A 302 14.40 6.42 29.32
C GLN A 302 14.24 6.41 27.79
N PHE A 303 13.04 6.12 27.26
CA PHE A 303 12.78 6.22 25.83
C PHE A 303 13.08 7.63 25.30
N PHE A 304 12.59 8.68 25.95
CA PHE A 304 12.87 10.05 25.51
C PHE A 304 14.35 10.42 25.62
N LYS A 305 15.08 9.92 26.63
CA LYS A 305 16.55 10.05 26.69
C LYS A 305 17.26 9.39 25.51
N ILE A 306 16.76 8.25 25.03
CA ILE A 306 17.29 7.59 23.82
C ILE A 306 17.00 8.44 22.59
N ILE A 307 15.80 9.03 22.49
CA ILE A 307 15.42 9.90 21.37
C ILE A 307 16.29 11.17 21.31
N GLU A 308 16.66 11.75 22.45
CA GLU A 308 17.56 12.91 22.53
C GLU A 308 18.97 12.65 21.96
N LYS A 309 19.42 11.39 21.94
CA LYS A 309 20.72 11.00 21.35
C LYS A 309 20.71 10.93 19.82
N ILE A 310 19.55 11.03 19.18
CA ILE A 310 19.41 10.94 17.74
C ILE A 310 19.56 12.33 17.11
N GLU A 311 20.63 12.50 16.33
CA GLU A 311 20.99 13.81 15.75
C GLU A 311 19.94 14.36 14.78
N THR A 312 19.27 13.48 14.02
CA THR A 312 18.32 13.92 12.99
C THR A 312 16.91 14.01 13.54
N GLN A 313 16.41 15.24 13.70
CA GLN A 313 15.06 15.52 14.20
C GLN A 313 13.95 14.78 13.43
N GLN A 314 14.09 14.64 12.11
CA GLN A 314 13.13 13.90 11.28
C GLN A 314 13.04 12.42 11.69
N ILE A 315 14.17 11.80 12.04
CA ILE A 315 14.23 10.40 12.49
C ILE A 315 13.62 10.28 13.89
N SER A 316 13.98 11.20 14.79
CA SER A 316 13.42 11.29 16.15
C SER A 316 11.90 11.39 16.13
N ASN A 317 11.34 12.31 15.32
CA ASN A 317 9.90 12.47 15.16
C ASN A 317 9.22 11.22 14.60
N ALA A 318 9.85 10.56 13.61
CA ALA A 318 9.32 9.32 13.04
C ALA A 318 9.27 8.20 14.08
N LEU A 319 10.25 8.12 14.98
CA LEU A 319 10.31 7.14 16.06
C LEU A 319 9.29 7.42 17.17
N VAL A 320 9.14 8.68 17.59
CA VAL A 320 8.12 9.05 18.59
C VAL A 320 6.71 8.81 18.01
N LEU A 321 6.47 9.14 16.73
CA LEU A 321 5.22 8.81 16.05
C LEU A 321 5.00 7.29 15.95
N TYR A 322 6.06 6.51 15.71
CA TYR A 322 6.00 5.06 15.73
C TYR A 322 5.67 4.52 17.13
N ALA A 323 6.17 5.13 18.20
CA ALA A 323 5.82 4.80 19.57
C ALA A 323 4.32 5.03 19.86
N VAL A 324 3.73 6.13 19.38
CA VAL A 324 2.27 6.36 19.44
C VAL A 324 1.52 5.25 18.70
N LYS A 325 1.97 4.90 17.49
CA LYS A 325 1.37 3.83 16.69
C LYS A 325 1.38 2.49 17.43
N GLN A 326 2.44 2.19 18.18
CA GLN A 326 2.56 0.98 18.99
C GLN A 326 1.88 1.08 20.36
N LYS A 327 1.20 2.19 20.66
CA LYS A 327 0.60 2.49 21.98
C LYS A 327 1.63 2.43 23.12
N PHE A 328 2.89 2.66 22.81
CA PHE A 328 3.96 2.69 23.80
C PHE A 328 3.96 4.01 24.58
N ILE A 329 3.61 5.11 23.91
CA ILE A 329 3.33 6.42 24.50
C ILE A 329 1.93 6.88 24.13
N GLN A 330 1.39 7.80 24.93
CA GLN A 330 0.12 8.45 24.72
C GLN A 330 0.24 9.69 23.80
N PHE A 331 -0.89 10.25 23.40
CA PHE A 331 -0.94 11.35 22.43
C PHE A 331 -0.46 12.68 23.04
N ASP A 332 -0.87 13.00 24.27
CA ASP A 332 -0.35 14.09 25.09
C ASP A 332 1.18 14.06 25.23
N GLN A 333 1.77 12.88 25.41
CA GLN A 333 3.23 12.70 25.48
C GLN A 333 3.92 13.04 24.15
N TYR A 334 3.27 12.74 23.02
CA TYR A 334 3.76 13.13 21.70
C TYR A 334 3.73 14.65 21.50
N LEU A 335 2.64 15.32 21.90
CA LEU A 335 2.54 16.78 21.83
C LEU A 335 3.55 17.45 22.78
N SER A 336 3.67 16.94 24.00
CA SER A 336 4.63 17.42 25.00
C SER A 336 6.07 17.32 24.51
N TYR A 337 6.42 16.23 23.82
CA TYR A 337 7.73 16.07 23.19
C TYR A 337 7.99 17.14 22.12
N LEU A 338 7.02 17.42 21.26
CA LEU A 338 7.16 18.47 20.23
C LEU A 338 7.30 19.85 20.87
N GLN A 339 6.56 20.10 21.96
CA GLN A 339 6.65 21.34 22.71
C GLN A 339 8.02 21.52 23.37
N SER A 340 8.53 20.49 24.05
CA SER A 340 9.83 20.56 24.74
C SER A 340 11.00 20.74 23.78
N THR A 341 10.87 20.22 22.57
CA THR A 341 11.85 20.37 21.48
C THR A 341 11.58 21.59 20.58
N GLN A 342 10.62 22.45 20.96
CA GLN A 342 10.24 23.68 20.24
C GLN A 342 9.87 23.46 18.76
N GLN A 343 9.34 22.29 18.45
CA GLN A 343 9.00 21.92 17.09
C GLN A 343 7.62 22.39 16.70
N LYS A 344 7.49 22.75 15.41
CA LYS A 344 6.21 23.08 14.82
C LYS A 344 5.62 21.88 14.07
N LEU A 345 4.33 21.64 14.29
CA LEU A 345 3.57 20.53 13.76
C LEU A 345 2.75 20.98 12.54
N LEU A 346 2.81 20.20 11.47
CA LEU A 346 1.94 20.38 10.31
C LEU A 346 0.60 19.65 10.54
N PRO A 347 -0.54 20.16 10.01
CA PRO A 347 -1.85 19.54 10.23
C PRO A 347 -1.91 18.05 9.87
N HIS A 348 -1.31 17.65 8.75
CA HIS A 348 -1.30 16.23 8.33
C HIS A 348 -0.53 15.32 9.31
N GLN A 349 0.46 15.85 10.03
CA GLN A 349 1.21 15.10 11.04
C GLN A 349 0.35 14.88 12.30
N PHE A 350 -0.38 15.92 12.72
CA PHE A 350 -1.36 15.83 13.80
C PHE A 350 -2.43 14.77 13.50
N PHE A 351 -3.08 14.84 12.33
CA PHE A 351 -4.13 13.88 11.97
C PHE A 351 -3.61 12.45 11.85
N LYS A 352 -2.37 12.27 11.39
CA LYS A 352 -1.70 10.97 11.38
C LYS A 352 -1.47 10.43 12.80
N ALA A 353 -0.97 11.27 13.71
CA ALA A 353 -0.76 10.91 15.11
C ALA A 353 -2.09 10.62 15.84
N LYS A 354 -3.15 11.41 15.59
CA LYS A 354 -4.53 11.16 16.06
C LYS A 354 -5.05 9.80 15.58
N THR A 355 -4.87 9.50 14.30
CA THR A 355 -5.28 8.19 13.76
C THR A 355 -4.53 7.05 14.45
N TYR A 356 -3.25 7.25 14.77
CA TYR A 356 -2.44 6.27 15.49
C TYR A 356 -2.79 6.16 16.97
N SER A 357 -3.19 7.24 17.66
CA SER A 357 -3.64 7.18 19.05
C SER A 357 -4.95 6.41 19.19
N GLY A 358 -5.76 6.34 18.13
CA GLY A 358 -7.01 5.58 18.09
C GLY A 358 -8.05 6.11 19.08
N MET A 359 -7.83 7.32 19.59
CA MET A 359 -8.71 8.03 20.51
C MET A 359 -8.93 9.44 19.97
N GLN A 360 -10.10 9.97 20.25
CA GLN A 360 -10.39 11.38 20.01
C GLN A 360 -9.51 12.22 20.94
N PRO A 361 -8.77 13.22 20.41
CA PRO A 361 -7.97 14.09 21.24
C PRO A 361 -8.83 14.77 22.31
N THR A 362 -8.26 15.05 23.47
CA THR A 362 -8.90 15.90 24.48
C THR A 362 -8.88 17.36 24.04
N LEU A 363 -9.73 18.19 24.65
CA LEU A 363 -9.74 19.63 24.40
C LEU A 363 -8.38 20.27 24.71
N ASP A 364 -7.71 19.82 25.77
CA ASP A 364 -6.37 20.31 26.15
C ASP A 364 -5.32 19.94 25.10
N GLU A 365 -5.40 18.73 24.52
CA GLU A 365 -4.53 18.32 23.41
C GLU A 365 -4.80 19.11 22.13
N LEU A 366 -6.05 19.52 21.86
CA LEU A 366 -6.37 20.43 20.75
C LEU A 366 -5.78 21.83 20.98
N VAL A 367 -5.84 22.34 22.21
CA VAL A 367 -5.20 23.62 22.57
C VAL A 367 -3.68 23.53 22.38
N GLN A 368 -3.04 22.47 22.86
CA GLN A 368 -1.61 22.23 22.64
C GLN A 368 -1.28 22.15 21.15
N TYR A 369 -2.09 21.44 20.36
CA TYR A 369 -1.92 21.38 18.91
C TYR A 369 -1.92 22.77 18.26
N ILE A 370 -2.88 23.65 18.62
CA ILE A 370 -2.95 25.01 18.07
C ILE A 370 -1.66 25.79 18.38
N GLN A 371 -1.08 25.62 19.57
CA GLN A 371 0.18 26.27 19.95
C GLN A 371 1.39 25.75 19.16
N LEU A 372 1.34 24.46 18.77
CA LEU A 372 2.37 23.80 17.99
C LEU A 372 2.28 24.06 16.49
N LEU A 373 1.21 24.68 15.99
CA LEU A 373 1.06 24.93 14.56
C LEU A 373 2.18 25.83 14.01
N LYS A 374 2.67 25.47 12.81
CA LYS A 374 3.63 26.28 12.05
C LYS A 374 2.98 27.55 11.50
N GLU A 375 1.77 27.42 10.99
CA GLU A 375 0.99 28.50 10.38
C GLU A 375 -0.35 28.62 11.12
N SER A 376 -0.83 29.84 11.29
CA SER A 376 -2.14 30.07 11.89
C SER A 376 -3.23 29.49 10.98
N ILE A 377 -4.04 28.59 11.53
CA ILE A 377 -5.26 28.10 10.86
C ILE A 377 -6.37 29.13 10.96
N SER A 378 -7.29 29.14 9.98
CA SER A 378 -8.44 30.04 9.99
C SER A 378 -9.37 29.74 11.17
N LEU A 379 -10.18 30.73 11.57
CA LEU A 379 -11.20 30.52 12.61
C LEU A 379 -12.11 29.33 12.27
N GLU A 380 -12.56 29.23 11.02
CA GLU A 380 -13.37 28.10 10.54
C GLU A 380 -12.68 26.75 10.77
N GLN A 381 -11.39 26.65 10.44
CA GLN A 381 -10.60 25.43 10.69
C GLN A 381 -10.48 25.13 12.19
N ARG A 382 -10.35 26.15 13.05
CA ARG A 382 -10.34 25.97 14.51
C ARG A 382 -11.68 25.44 15.02
N LEU A 383 -12.79 26.01 14.58
CA LEU A 383 -14.13 25.56 14.98
C LEU A 383 -14.41 24.13 14.51
N ASN A 384 -13.91 23.75 13.34
CA ASN A 384 -14.06 22.40 12.80
C ASN A 384 -13.29 21.31 13.56
N LEU A 385 -12.34 21.66 14.44
CA LEU A 385 -11.63 20.66 15.25
C LEU A 385 -12.56 19.89 16.21
N THR A 386 -13.67 20.50 16.64
CA THR A 386 -14.61 19.91 17.60
C THR A 386 -15.95 19.48 16.99
N GLN A 387 -16.07 19.43 15.66
CA GLN A 387 -17.34 19.08 14.99
C GLN A 387 -17.95 17.75 15.46
N ASP A 388 -17.10 16.75 15.66
CA ASP A 388 -17.51 15.40 16.06
C ASP A 388 -17.44 15.16 17.58
N TYR A 389 -17.36 16.22 18.39
CA TYR A 389 -17.26 16.14 19.85
C TYR A 389 -18.64 16.24 20.50
N ASP A 390 -18.70 15.89 21.79
CA ASP A 390 -19.91 16.12 22.59
C ASP A 390 -20.31 17.61 22.57
N LEU A 391 -21.61 17.90 22.63
CA LEU A 391 -22.08 19.28 22.61
C LEU A 391 -21.54 20.11 23.79
N TRP A 392 -21.31 19.52 24.96
CA TRP A 392 -20.67 20.25 26.07
C TRP A 392 -19.20 20.57 25.79
N ASP A 393 -18.49 19.70 25.10
CA ASP A 393 -17.10 19.94 24.68
C ASP A 393 -17.05 21.02 23.58
N GLN A 394 -18.05 21.02 22.68
CA GLN A 394 -18.22 22.09 21.70
C GLN A 394 -18.52 23.43 22.38
N VAL A 395 -19.37 23.47 23.42
CA VAL A 395 -19.62 24.69 24.21
C VAL A 395 -18.32 25.25 24.78
N TYR A 396 -17.52 24.42 25.45
CA TYR A 396 -16.20 24.84 25.96
C TYR A 396 -15.32 25.37 24.83
N TRP A 397 -15.27 24.66 23.71
CA TRP A 397 -14.47 25.07 22.56
C TRP A 397 -14.89 26.43 22.00
N PHE A 398 -16.18 26.67 21.78
CA PHE A 398 -16.66 27.95 21.28
C PHE A 398 -16.32 29.10 22.23
N VAL A 399 -16.52 28.91 23.54
CA VAL A 399 -16.20 29.92 24.56
C VAL A 399 -14.70 30.26 24.53
N THR A 400 -13.82 29.27 24.42
CA THR A 400 -12.37 29.50 24.37
C THR A 400 -11.88 30.06 23.03
N GLN A 401 -12.62 29.86 21.94
CA GLN A 401 -12.25 30.39 20.63
C GLN A 401 -12.77 31.81 20.35
N GLU A 402 -13.80 32.28 21.07
CA GLU A 402 -14.38 33.62 20.89
C GLU A 402 -13.34 34.77 20.96
N PRO A 403 -12.34 34.78 21.87
CA PRO A 403 -11.34 35.84 21.92
C PRO A 403 -10.44 35.97 20.68
N TYR A 404 -10.45 34.99 19.77
CA TYR A 404 -9.60 34.97 18.58
C TYR A 404 -10.29 35.53 17.32
N ILE A 405 -11.51 36.04 17.43
CA ILE A 405 -12.24 36.68 16.33
C ILE A 405 -11.63 38.06 16.03
N GLN A 406 -11.25 38.30 14.78
CA GLN A 406 -10.53 39.52 14.38
C GLN A 406 -11.33 40.45 13.46
N SER A 407 -12.45 39.98 12.89
CA SER A 407 -13.26 40.76 11.95
C SER A 407 -14.76 40.54 12.13
N GLU A 408 -15.56 41.50 11.66
CA GLU A 408 -17.02 41.39 11.66
C GLU A 408 -17.50 40.18 10.84
N ARG A 409 -16.83 39.87 9.72
CA ARG A 409 -17.14 38.68 8.91
C ARG A 409 -16.88 37.39 9.68
N GLU A 410 -15.79 37.31 10.43
CA GLU A 410 -15.51 36.17 11.30
C GLU A 410 -16.53 36.06 12.44
N GLN A 411 -16.97 37.19 13.01
CA GLN A 411 -18.02 37.20 14.03
C GLN A 411 -19.34 36.65 13.48
N GLN A 412 -19.75 37.09 12.28
CA GLN A 412 -20.96 36.58 11.63
C GLN A 412 -20.88 35.07 11.37
N ASN A 413 -19.74 34.58 10.88
CA ASN A 413 -19.51 33.15 10.67
C ASN A 413 -19.51 32.36 11.99
N PHE A 414 -18.89 32.90 13.05
CA PHE A 414 -18.88 32.29 14.38
C PHE A 414 -20.29 32.17 14.96
N ASP A 415 -21.08 33.24 14.89
CA ASP A 415 -22.45 33.26 15.39
C ASP A 415 -23.34 32.25 14.65
N TYR A 416 -23.13 32.09 13.33
CA TYR A 416 -23.79 31.06 12.53
C TYR A 416 -23.43 29.65 13.01
N GLU A 417 -22.14 29.34 13.15
CA GLU A 417 -21.67 28.02 13.59
C GLU A 417 -22.15 27.66 15.01
N VAL A 418 -22.13 28.62 15.94
CA VAL A 418 -22.64 28.44 17.31
C VAL A 418 -24.11 28.02 17.28
N ARG A 419 -24.95 28.76 16.54
CA ARG A 419 -26.38 28.45 16.41
C ARG A 419 -26.61 27.11 15.74
N CYS A 420 -25.95 26.84 14.62
CA CYS A 420 -26.15 25.61 13.86
C CYS A 420 -25.70 24.35 14.63
N ARG A 421 -24.58 24.43 15.35
CA ARG A 421 -24.00 23.27 16.05
C ARG A 421 -24.60 23.03 17.42
N LEU A 422 -24.95 24.08 18.15
CA LEU A 422 -25.49 23.97 19.51
C LEU A 422 -27.02 24.00 19.58
N GLN A 423 -27.75 24.12 18.47
CA GLN A 423 -29.24 24.11 18.45
C GLN A 423 -29.89 22.92 19.17
N PHE A 424 -29.18 21.80 19.33
CA PHE A 424 -29.68 20.58 19.97
C PHE A 424 -29.13 20.38 21.39
N LEU A 425 -28.48 21.39 21.98
CA LEU A 425 -27.89 21.30 23.32
C LEU A 425 -28.94 20.95 24.39
N HIS A 426 -30.20 21.38 24.21
CA HIS A 426 -31.28 21.07 25.16
C HIS A 426 -31.59 19.59 25.33
N TYR A 427 -31.23 18.74 24.37
CA TYR A 427 -31.37 17.29 24.51
C TYR A 427 -30.32 16.68 25.45
N LYS A 428 -29.29 17.42 25.87
CA LYS A 428 -28.25 16.95 26.80
C LYS A 428 -28.75 17.05 28.25
N THR A 429 -29.08 15.91 28.83
CA THR A 429 -29.60 15.80 30.21
C THR A 429 -28.53 15.54 31.26
N TYR A 430 -27.30 15.20 30.84
CA TYR A 430 -26.15 14.98 31.72
C TYR A 430 -25.26 16.21 31.81
N PRO A 431 -24.53 16.40 32.92
CA PRO A 431 -23.59 17.51 33.08
C PRO A 431 -22.35 17.39 32.18
N PRO A 432 -21.68 18.51 31.86
CA PRO A 432 -20.38 18.50 31.17
C PRO A 432 -19.34 17.61 31.86
N ARG A 433 -18.41 17.06 31.08
CA ARG A 433 -17.27 16.27 31.60
C ARG A 433 -15.95 17.04 31.57
N TRP A 434 -16.04 18.35 31.77
CA TRP A 434 -14.87 19.24 31.77
C TRP A 434 -13.93 18.93 32.93
N THR A 435 -12.63 19.07 32.72
CA THR A 435 -11.62 18.94 33.77
C THR A 435 -11.80 20.05 34.83
N VAL A 436 -11.14 19.90 35.99
CA VAL A 436 -11.21 20.92 37.06
C VAL A 436 -10.73 22.29 36.56
N GLY A 437 -9.65 22.31 35.76
CA GLY A 437 -9.14 23.54 35.15
C GLY A 437 -10.15 24.17 34.18
N GLN A 438 -10.73 23.37 33.29
CA GLN A 438 -11.76 23.81 32.35
C GLN A 438 -13.01 24.33 33.07
N LYS A 439 -13.45 23.68 34.16
CA LYS A 439 -14.57 24.16 34.99
C LYS A 439 -14.28 25.56 35.57
N VAL A 440 -13.07 25.81 36.05
CA VAL A 440 -12.67 27.13 36.59
C VAL A 440 -12.69 28.20 35.51
N GLU A 441 -12.14 27.91 34.33
CA GLU A 441 -12.16 28.82 33.18
C GLU A 441 -13.60 29.13 32.73
N MET A 442 -14.46 28.11 32.65
CA MET A 442 -15.85 28.28 32.25
C MET A 442 -16.69 29.08 33.26
N LYS A 443 -16.36 29.02 34.57
CA LYS A 443 -17.02 29.90 35.56
C LYS A 443 -16.80 31.38 35.25
N GLN A 444 -15.67 31.74 34.61
CA GLN A 444 -15.34 33.12 34.28
C GLN A 444 -15.98 33.57 32.95
N HIS A 445 -15.90 32.74 31.91
CA HIS A 445 -16.26 33.16 30.55
C HIS A 445 -17.66 32.74 30.09
N LEU A 446 -18.19 31.61 30.58
CA LEU A 446 -19.49 31.10 30.14
C LEU A 446 -20.67 32.05 30.42
N PRO A 447 -20.76 32.78 31.56
CA PRO A 447 -21.92 33.65 31.81
C PRO A 447 -22.13 34.73 30.74
N ILE A 448 -21.04 35.29 30.20
CA ILE A 448 -21.09 36.28 29.13
C ILE A 448 -21.56 35.62 27.83
N PHE A 449 -21.02 34.44 27.52
CA PHE A 449 -21.39 33.68 26.33
C PHE A 449 -22.87 33.27 26.33
N VAL A 450 -23.40 32.86 27.49
CA VAL A 450 -24.82 32.52 27.68
C VAL A 450 -25.74 33.72 27.38
N GLN A 451 -25.35 34.93 27.80
CA GLN A 451 -26.12 36.15 27.52
C GLN A 451 -26.16 36.50 26.03
N LYS A 452 -25.15 36.10 25.25
CA LYS A 452 -25.04 36.39 23.81
C LYS A 452 -25.89 35.46 22.94
N TYR A 453 -26.18 34.25 23.42
CA TYR A 453 -26.97 33.23 22.70
C TYR A 453 -28.14 32.69 23.55
N PRO A 454 -29.06 33.56 24.02
CA PRO A 454 -30.15 33.16 24.90
C PRO A 454 -31.04 32.07 24.29
N GLU A 455 -31.20 32.06 22.97
CA GLU A 455 -31.98 31.06 22.23
C GLU A 455 -31.46 29.62 22.39
N ILE A 456 -30.21 29.43 22.79
CA ILE A 456 -29.58 28.12 23.00
C ILE A 456 -29.57 27.74 24.49
N PHE A 457 -29.31 28.72 25.36
CA PHE A 457 -28.97 28.46 26.77
C PHE A 457 -30.08 28.78 27.78
N GLU A 458 -31.10 29.58 27.42
CA GLU A 458 -32.21 29.89 28.34
C GLU A 458 -33.25 28.77 28.46
N GLU A 459 -33.11 27.69 27.71
CA GLU A 459 -33.91 26.49 27.91
C GLU A 459 -33.72 25.92 29.33
N LYS A 460 -34.85 25.67 30.01
CA LYS A 460 -34.88 25.26 31.43
C LYS A 460 -33.97 24.06 31.75
N GLY A 461 -33.85 23.12 30.82
CA GLY A 461 -32.99 21.94 30.97
C GLY A 461 -31.51 22.29 31.01
N VAL A 462 -31.04 23.08 30.04
CA VAL A 462 -29.64 23.50 29.90
C VAL A 462 -29.22 24.35 31.09
N LYS A 463 -30.03 25.35 31.45
CA LYS A 463 -29.77 26.26 32.58
C LYS A 463 -29.61 25.51 33.90
N LYS A 464 -30.51 24.56 34.19
CA LYS A 464 -30.46 23.75 35.41
C LYS A 464 -29.20 22.88 35.49
N VAL A 465 -28.78 22.31 34.36
CA VAL A 465 -27.56 21.50 34.28
C VAL A 465 -26.33 22.36 34.55
N LEU A 466 -26.23 23.53 33.90
CA LEU A 466 -25.11 24.45 34.07
C LEU A 466 -25.03 25.05 35.48
N GLU A 467 -26.14 25.52 36.04
CA GLU A 467 -26.18 26.09 37.40
C GLU A 467 -25.72 25.08 38.45
N LYS A 468 -26.22 23.83 38.36
CA LYS A 468 -25.82 22.75 39.27
C LYS A 468 -24.36 22.33 39.06
N TYR A 469 -23.87 22.35 37.83
CA TYR A 469 -22.51 21.94 37.53
C TYR A 469 -21.48 23.01 37.90
N LEU A 470 -21.83 24.29 37.79
CA LEU A 470 -20.93 25.42 38.02
C LEU A 470 -21.01 26.03 39.42
N SER A 471 -22.00 25.65 40.25
CA SER A 471 -21.84 25.76 41.71
C SER A 471 -20.60 24.98 42.13
#